data_AF-A0A7R9JCC6-F1
#
_entry.id   AF-A0A7R9JCC6-F1
#
_cell.length_a   1.000
_cell.length_b   1.000
_cell.length_c   1.000
_cell.angle_alpha   90.00
_cell.angle_beta   90.00
_cell.angle_gamma   90.00
#
_symmetry.space_group_name_H-M   'P 1'
#
loop_
_entity.id
_entity.type
_entity.pdbx_description
1 polymer ?
#
loop_
_entity_poly.entity_id
_entity_poly.type
_entity_poly.pdbx_seq_one_letter_code
_entity_poly.pdbx_strand_id
1 'polypeptide(L)'
;MPRSVLGTAFHYFKRFYIHNSVMDYHPKEILVTCVYLACKVEEFNVSIAQFVSNIRGDREKASNIILNNELLLMQQLNYNLTIHNPFRPMEGLLIDIKSRSSLKDPERLRCSVEELLERTFQTDACLLYAPSQIALAAILHSASRLQENLDSYVTGTLFGQHGADRLPNLIECVRKIRTMIKSVDPPPRESMVQLEKKLDKCRNQENNPDSLIYKQRMQDMLDEEDDQDNQQHYTTLLNAQAGREDQLVNYAQALSPPVS
;
A
#
# COMPACT_ATOMS: atom_id res chain seq x y z
N MET A 1 2.64 10.72 -11.45
CA MET A 1 2.03 9.60 -10.70
C MET A 1 0.60 9.97 -10.37
N PRO A 2 -0.39 9.11 -10.63
CA PRO A 2 -1.80 9.37 -10.29
C PRO A 2 -2.01 9.57 -8.78
N ARG A 3 -3.03 10.35 -8.40
CA ARG A 3 -3.34 10.59 -6.99
C ARG A 3 -3.82 9.33 -6.26
N SER A 4 -4.49 8.40 -6.94
CA SER A 4 -4.93 7.14 -6.35
C SER A 4 -3.73 6.29 -5.89
N VAL A 5 -2.67 6.22 -6.69
CA VAL A 5 -1.40 5.56 -6.33
C VAL A 5 -0.81 6.15 -5.05
N LEU A 6 -0.76 7.49 -4.95
CA LEU A 6 -0.25 8.15 -3.74
C LEU A 6 -1.12 7.82 -2.51
N GLY A 7 -2.45 7.89 -2.66
CA GLY A 7 -3.38 7.56 -1.58
C GLY A 7 -3.24 6.11 -1.11
N THR A 8 -3.11 5.17 -2.04
CA THR A 8 -2.88 3.74 -1.76
C THR A 8 -1.54 3.51 -1.05
N ALA A 9 -0.47 4.16 -1.51
CA ALA A 9 0.83 4.09 -0.86
C ALA A 9 0.81 4.61 0.59
N PHE A 10 0.11 5.72 0.86
CA PHE A 10 -0.07 6.22 2.23
C PHE A 10 -0.83 5.23 3.12
N HIS A 11 -1.87 4.57 2.61
CA HIS A 11 -2.58 3.53 3.37
C HIS A 11 -1.67 2.37 3.70
N TYR A 12 -0.88 1.87 2.75
CA TYR A 12 0.08 0.80 2.99
C TYR A 12 1.11 1.18 4.05
N PHE A 13 1.71 2.36 3.92
CA PHE A 13 2.70 2.84 4.87
C PHE A 13 2.14 2.93 6.30
N LYS A 14 0.94 3.50 6.45
CA LYS A 14 0.29 3.60 7.76
C LYS A 14 -0.09 2.23 8.33
N ARG A 15 -0.71 1.36 7.52
CA ARG A 15 -1.11 0.00 7.94
C ARG A 15 0.09 -0.85 8.36
N PHE A 16 1.20 -0.73 7.64
CA PHE A 16 2.45 -1.43 7.98
C PHE A 16 2.96 -1.03 9.38
N TYR A 17 3.08 0.27 9.65
CA TYR A 17 3.63 0.78 10.91
C TYR A 17 2.65 0.79 12.09
N ILE A 18 1.40 0.35 11.91
CA ILE A 18 0.51 0.03 13.03
C ILE A 18 1.01 -1.22 13.76
N HIS A 19 1.51 -2.21 13.02
CA HIS A 19 1.90 -3.51 13.56
C HIS A 19 3.40 -3.74 13.60
N ASN A 20 4.18 -2.91 12.90
CA ASN A 20 5.63 -3.05 12.76
C ASN A 20 6.35 -1.84 13.35
N SER A 21 7.52 -2.08 13.93
CA SER A 21 8.36 -1.03 14.50
C SER A 21 9.21 -0.35 13.42
N VAL A 22 9.36 0.97 13.52
CA VAL A 22 10.33 1.76 12.72
C VAL A 22 11.77 1.34 12.98
N MET A 23 12.05 0.73 14.14
CA MET A 23 13.39 0.23 14.50
C MET A 23 13.74 -1.06 13.76
N ASP A 24 12.73 -1.87 13.43
CA ASP A 24 12.92 -3.13 12.70
C ASP A 24 13.00 -2.90 11.19
N TYR A 25 12.13 -2.03 10.67
CA TYR A 25 12.06 -1.71 9.25
C TYR A 25 12.22 -0.23 9.04
N HIS A 26 13.19 0.15 8.20
CA HIS A 26 13.53 1.55 8.01
C HIS A 26 12.44 2.27 7.18
N PRO A 27 11.90 3.41 7.64
CA PRO A 27 10.77 4.07 7.01
C PRO A 27 11.04 4.53 5.58
N LYS A 28 12.27 4.93 5.23
CA LYS A 28 12.60 5.29 3.84
C LYS A 28 12.49 4.10 2.89
N GLU A 29 12.88 2.91 3.33
CA GLU A 29 12.91 1.70 2.50
C GLU A 29 11.48 1.18 2.29
N ILE A 30 10.71 1.10 3.38
CA ILE A 30 9.30 0.72 3.32
C ILE A 30 8.47 1.73 2.53
N LEU A 31 8.70 3.04 2.68
CA LEU A 31 7.97 4.07 1.93
C LEU A 31 8.11 3.86 0.42
N VAL A 32 9.34 3.69 -0.06
CA VAL A 32 9.61 3.50 -1.49
C VAL A 32 8.97 2.19 -1.98
N THR A 33 9.02 1.13 -1.16
CA THR A 33 8.37 -0.16 -1.44
C THR A 33 6.84 -0.02 -1.52
N CYS A 34 6.22 0.73 -0.60
CA CYS A 34 4.78 1.02 -0.61
C CYS A 34 4.35 1.74 -1.89
N VAL A 35 5.13 2.73 -2.33
CA VAL A 35 4.84 3.47 -3.56
C VAL A 35 4.95 2.55 -4.79
N TYR A 36 5.99 1.71 -4.85
CA TYR A 36 6.16 0.76 -5.95
C TYR A 36 5.04 -0.29 -6.00
N LEU A 37 4.68 -0.88 -4.85
CA LEU A 37 3.57 -1.83 -4.76
C LEU A 37 2.23 -1.17 -5.13
N ALA A 38 2.00 0.08 -4.71
CA ALA A 38 0.81 0.84 -5.09
C ALA A 38 0.74 1.07 -6.60
N CYS A 39 1.87 1.33 -7.28
CA CYS A 39 1.89 1.44 -8.74
C CYS A 39 1.40 0.14 -9.40
N LYS A 40 1.85 -1.02 -8.91
CA LYS A 40 1.42 -2.33 -9.43
C LYS A 40 -0.08 -2.56 -9.22
N VAL A 41 -0.58 -2.31 -8.01
CA VAL A 41 -1.98 -2.59 -7.63
C VAL A 41 -2.98 -1.66 -8.33
N GLU A 42 -2.61 -0.40 -8.54
CA GLU A 42 -3.43 0.60 -9.24
C GLU A 42 -3.24 0.56 -10.77
N GLU A 43 -2.58 -0.48 -11.30
CA GLU A 43 -2.31 -0.69 -12.73
C GLU A 43 -1.54 0.47 -13.38
N PHE A 44 -0.77 1.23 -12.59
CA PHE A 44 0.14 2.24 -13.08
C PHE A 44 1.46 1.58 -13.52
N ASN A 45 1.47 1.12 -14.77
CA ASN A 45 2.57 0.33 -15.33
C ASN A 45 3.87 1.13 -15.42
N VAL A 46 4.77 0.89 -14.47
CA VAL A 46 6.12 1.47 -14.40
C VAL A 46 7.10 0.34 -14.07
N SER A 47 8.16 0.20 -14.87
CA SER A 47 9.19 -0.79 -14.59
C SER A 47 10.01 -0.39 -13.37
N ILE A 48 10.60 -1.37 -12.66
CA ILE A 48 11.47 -1.08 -11.51
C ILE A 48 12.61 -0.12 -11.88
N ALA A 49 13.21 -0.30 -13.07
CA ALA A 49 14.28 0.55 -13.58
C ALA A 49 13.83 2.01 -13.77
N GLN A 50 12.62 2.23 -14.32
CA GLN A 50 12.04 3.56 -14.45
C GLN A 50 11.70 4.15 -13.08
N PHE A 51 11.19 3.33 -12.17
CA PHE A 51 10.83 3.78 -10.83
C PHE A 51 12.04 4.26 -10.04
N VAL A 52 13.11 3.45 -9.96
CA VAL A 52 14.34 3.81 -9.25
C VAL A 52 15.11 4.94 -9.91
N SER A 53 14.87 5.25 -11.19
CA SER A 53 15.47 6.41 -11.85
C SER A 53 15.08 7.74 -11.19
N ASN A 54 13.93 7.79 -10.52
CA ASN A 54 13.44 8.96 -9.78
C ASN A 54 14.00 9.06 -8.35
N ILE A 55 14.70 8.02 -7.88
CA ILE A 55 15.28 7.95 -6.53
C ILE A 55 16.70 8.50 -6.59
N ARG A 56 17.06 9.35 -5.63
CA ARG A 56 18.42 9.86 -5.48
C ARG A 56 19.28 8.82 -4.76
N GLY A 57 20.49 8.57 -5.27
CA GLY A 57 21.45 7.64 -4.68
C GLY A 57 21.69 6.41 -5.52
N ASP A 58 22.03 5.30 -4.85
CA ASP A 58 22.32 4.02 -5.50
C ASP A 58 21.02 3.32 -5.95
N ARG A 59 20.87 3.23 -7.27
CA ARG A 59 19.67 2.71 -7.92
C ARG A 59 19.58 1.18 -7.85
N GLU A 60 20.71 0.49 -7.94
CA GLU A 60 20.74 -0.98 -7.85
C GLU A 60 20.38 -1.42 -6.44
N LYS A 61 20.99 -0.76 -5.44
CA LYS A 61 20.63 -0.99 -4.04
C LYS A 61 19.15 -0.69 -3.77
N ALA A 62 18.62 0.41 -4.29
CA ALA A 62 17.20 0.74 -4.14
C ALA A 62 16.29 -0.32 -4.77
N SER A 63 16.64 -0.81 -5.97
CA SER A 63 15.90 -1.89 -6.65
C SER A 63 15.87 -3.15 -5.79
N ASN A 64 17.01 -3.60 -5.29
CA ASN A 64 17.10 -4.80 -4.46
C ASN A 64 16.30 -4.66 -3.16
N ILE A 65 16.36 -3.51 -2.49
CA ILE A 65 15.58 -3.24 -1.28
C ILE A 65 14.08 -3.32 -1.56
N ILE A 66 13.61 -2.73 -2.66
CA ILE A 66 12.20 -2.73 -3.03
C ILE A 66 11.72 -4.16 -3.29
N LEU A 67 12.47 -4.93 -4.08
CA LEU A 67 12.09 -6.30 -4.43
C LEU A 67 12.09 -7.23 -3.22
N ASN A 68 13.10 -7.13 -2.34
CA ASN A 68 13.19 -7.95 -1.13
C ASN A 68 12.05 -7.65 -0.14
N ASN A 69 11.67 -6.37 0.00
CA ASN A 69 10.60 -5.96 0.92
C ASN A 69 9.19 -6.10 0.33
N GLU A 70 9.04 -6.38 -0.97
CA GLU A 70 7.74 -6.42 -1.63
C GLU A 70 6.83 -7.50 -1.03
N LEU A 71 7.33 -8.73 -0.94
CA LEU A 71 6.58 -9.85 -0.36
C LEU A 71 6.28 -9.61 1.12
N LEU A 72 7.27 -9.12 1.88
CA LEU A 72 7.11 -8.76 3.29
C LEU A 72 5.97 -7.75 3.46
N LEU A 73 5.95 -6.68 2.65
CA LEU A 73 4.91 -5.66 2.71
C LEU A 73 3.52 -6.28 2.45
N MET A 74 3.39 -7.14 1.45
CA MET A 74 2.12 -7.84 1.16
C MET A 74 1.65 -8.70 2.35
N GLN A 75 2.57 -9.43 2.98
CA GLN A 75 2.29 -10.24 4.17
C GLN A 75 1.81 -9.38 5.35
N GLN A 76 2.51 -8.28 5.63
CA GLN A 76 2.17 -7.35 6.72
C GLN A 76 0.85 -6.59 6.49
N LEU A 77 0.41 -6.48 5.23
CA LEU A 77 -0.90 -5.96 4.87
C LEU A 77 -2.01 -7.02 4.86
N ASN A 78 -1.69 -8.25 5.26
CA ASN A 78 -2.55 -9.43 5.21
C ASN A 78 -3.14 -9.66 3.80
N TYR A 79 -2.38 -9.32 2.76
CA TYR A 79 -2.79 -9.39 1.34
C TYR A 79 -4.04 -8.56 0.99
N ASN A 80 -4.49 -7.66 1.88
CA ASN A 80 -5.58 -6.74 1.61
C ASN A 80 -5.05 -5.53 0.83
N LEU A 81 -4.83 -5.70 -0.46
CA LEU A 81 -4.20 -4.70 -1.34
C LEU A 81 -5.20 -3.67 -1.90
N THR A 82 -6.48 -4.00 -2.00
CA THR A 82 -7.47 -3.06 -2.53
C THR A 82 -7.74 -1.93 -1.53
N ILE A 83 -7.40 -0.70 -1.92
CA ILE A 83 -7.65 0.51 -1.12
C ILE A 83 -8.70 1.39 -1.80
N HIS A 84 -9.70 1.82 -1.03
CA HIS A 84 -10.72 2.75 -1.50
C HIS A 84 -10.33 4.18 -1.16
N ASN A 85 -9.81 4.91 -2.14
CA ASN A 85 -9.38 6.30 -1.97
C ASN A 85 -10.56 7.30 -1.99
N PRO A 86 -10.46 8.44 -1.27
CA PRO A 86 -11.52 9.46 -1.20
C PRO A 86 -11.70 10.28 -2.49
N PHE A 87 -10.80 10.16 -3.46
CA PHE A 87 -10.90 10.90 -4.74
C PHE A 87 -12.12 10.49 -5.56
N ARG A 88 -12.45 9.20 -5.61
CA ARG A 88 -13.63 8.71 -6.35
C ARG A 88 -14.96 9.21 -5.74
N PRO A 89 -15.22 9.09 -4.42
CA PRO A 89 -16.43 9.65 -3.84
C PRO A 89 -16.46 11.18 -3.88
N MET A 90 -15.32 11.86 -3.84
CA MET A 90 -15.26 13.31 -4.09
C MET A 90 -15.86 13.67 -5.45
N GLU A 91 -15.44 13.02 -6.54
CA GLU A 91 -15.99 13.29 -7.88
C GLU A 91 -17.49 13.01 -7.93
N GLY A 92 -17.92 11.88 -7.36
CA GLY A 92 -19.34 11.53 -7.29
C GLY A 92 -20.18 12.59 -6.58
N LEU A 93 -19.71 13.07 -5.42
CA LEU A 93 -20.38 14.12 -4.65
C LEU A 93 -20.37 15.46 -5.40
N LEU A 94 -19.29 15.82 -6.10
CA LEU A 94 -19.25 17.06 -6.89
C LEU A 94 -20.22 17.03 -8.08
N ILE A 95 -20.32 15.90 -8.79
CA ILE A 95 -21.30 15.72 -9.88
C ILE A 95 -22.73 15.82 -9.34
N ASP A 96 -22.96 15.24 -8.16
CA ASP A 96 -24.24 15.27 -7.51
C ASP A 96 -24.65 16.67 -7.05
N ILE A 97 -23.71 17.44 -6.49
CA ILE A 97 -23.90 18.84 -6.13
C ILE A 97 -24.20 19.68 -7.38
N LYS A 98 -23.48 19.48 -8.49
CA LYS A 98 -23.74 20.20 -9.74
C LYS A 98 -25.14 19.97 -10.30
N SER A 99 -25.69 18.76 -10.13
CA SER A 99 -26.98 18.40 -10.70
C SER A 99 -28.17 18.72 -9.78
N ARG A 100 -27.98 18.64 -8.45
CA ARG A 100 -29.07 18.70 -7.49
C ARG A 100 -29.00 19.84 -6.47
N SER A 101 -27.94 20.65 -6.47
CA SER A 101 -27.82 21.81 -5.58
C SER A 101 -28.07 23.13 -6.29
N SER A 102 -28.32 24.20 -5.52
CA SER A 102 -28.47 25.57 -6.03
C SER A 102 -27.15 26.31 -6.24
N LEU A 103 -25.99 25.63 -6.13
CA LEU A 103 -24.69 26.25 -6.29
C LEU A 103 -24.41 26.57 -7.76
N LYS A 104 -24.05 27.83 -8.02
CA LYS A 104 -23.78 28.32 -9.38
C LYS A 104 -22.49 27.74 -9.97
N ASP A 105 -21.45 27.57 -9.16
CA ASP A 105 -20.17 27.03 -9.64
C ASP A 105 -19.48 26.12 -8.60
N PRO A 106 -19.86 24.83 -8.55
CA PRO A 106 -19.24 23.85 -7.65
C PRO A 106 -17.78 23.53 -7.96
N GLU A 107 -17.28 23.87 -9.16
CA GLU A 107 -15.88 23.60 -9.53
C GLU A 107 -14.88 24.44 -8.75
N ARG A 108 -15.30 25.61 -8.23
CA ARG A 108 -14.48 26.45 -7.35
C ARG A 108 -14.08 25.73 -6.06
N LEU A 109 -14.87 24.74 -5.62
CA LEU A 109 -14.56 23.94 -4.45
C LEU A 109 -13.39 22.98 -4.70
N ARG A 110 -13.17 22.53 -5.95
CA ARG A 110 -12.25 21.43 -6.29
C ARG A 110 -10.85 21.63 -5.74
N CYS A 111 -10.20 22.76 -6.03
CA CYS A 111 -8.84 23.03 -5.55
C CYS A 111 -8.74 22.98 -4.02
N SER A 112 -9.75 23.51 -3.33
CA SER A 112 -9.82 23.50 -1.86
C SER A 112 -10.03 22.10 -1.30
N VAL A 113 -10.88 21.30 -1.95
CA VAL A 113 -11.18 19.92 -1.53
C VAL A 113 -9.95 19.05 -1.70
N GLU A 114 -9.26 19.15 -2.83
CA GLU A 114 -8.04 18.39 -3.12
C GLU A 114 -6.93 18.70 -2.11
N GLU A 115 -6.71 19.98 -1.79
CA GLU A 115 -5.76 20.42 -0.76
C GLU A 115 -6.06 19.76 0.60
N LEU A 116 -7.33 19.68 0.99
CA LEU A 116 -7.74 19.06 2.25
C LEU A 116 -7.62 17.53 2.23
N LEU A 117 -7.93 16.89 1.10
CA LEU A 117 -7.76 15.45 0.94
C LEU A 117 -6.27 15.07 1.06
N GLU A 118 -5.38 15.85 0.46
CA GLU A 118 -3.93 15.65 0.60
C GLU A 118 -3.47 15.78 2.06
N ARG A 119 -3.99 16.76 2.81
CA ARG A 119 -3.72 16.88 4.25
C ARG A 119 -4.31 15.74 5.07
N THR A 120 -5.41 15.15 4.63
CA THR A 120 -6.04 14.01 5.33
C THR A 120 -5.09 12.82 5.41
N PHE A 121 -4.29 12.55 4.37
CA PHE A 121 -3.32 11.45 4.39
C PHE A 121 -2.17 11.65 5.39
N GLN A 122 -1.97 12.87 5.90
CA GLN A 122 -1.01 13.14 6.98
C GLN A 122 -1.57 12.81 8.37
N THR A 123 -2.89 12.58 8.47
CA THR A 123 -3.59 12.17 9.70
C THR A 123 -3.95 10.69 9.66
N ASP A 124 -4.53 10.17 10.74
CA ASP A 124 -5.04 8.80 10.79
C ASP A 124 -6.50 8.68 10.31
N ALA A 125 -7.07 9.76 9.76
CA ALA A 125 -8.45 9.76 9.30
C ALA A 125 -8.71 8.70 8.21
N CYS A 126 -7.73 8.39 7.35
CA CYS A 126 -7.85 7.34 6.34
C CYS A 126 -7.97 5.92 6.90
N LEU A 127 -7.58 5.70 8.15
CA LEU A 127 -7.72 4.41 8.85
C LEU A 127 -9.01 4.35 9.68
N LEU A 128 -9.57 5.50 10.05
CA LEU A 128 -10.68 5.62 11.00
C LEU A 128 -12.04 5.85 10.32
N TYR A 129 -12.07 6.48 9.14
CA TYR A 129 -13.31 6.91 8.48
C TYR A 129 -13.42 6.34 7.06
N ALA A 130 -14.66 6.16 6.61
CA ALA A 130 -14.93 5.72 5.24
C ALA A 130 -14.52 6.82 4.23
N PRO A 131 -14.06 6.46 3.02
CA PRO A 131 -13.62 7.43 2.02
C PRO A 131 -14.71 8.42 1.59
N SER A 132 -15.98 8.02 1.63
CA SER A 132 -17.13 8.91 1.39
C SER A 132 -17.33 9.95 2.49
N GLN A 133 -17.08 9.58 3.75
CA GLN A 133 -17.15 10.51 4.89
C GLN A 133 -16.01 11.53 4.82
N ILE A 134 -14.81 11.09 4.46
CA ILE A 134 -13.63 11.95 4.25
C ILE A 134 -13.90 12.94 3.11
N ALA A 135 -14.39 12.45 1.96
CA ALA A 135 -14.72 13.29 0.81
C ALA A 135 -15.79 14.34 1.15
N LEU A 136 -16.87 13.92 1.84
CA LEU A 136 -17.92 14.84 2.27
C LEU A 136 -17.39 15.88 3.27
N ALA A 137 -16.56 15.47 4.22
CA ALA A 137 -15.95 16.39 5.18
C ALA A 137 -15.08 17.45 4.49
N ALA A 138 -14.31 17.05 3.46
CA ALA A 138 -13.48 17.97 2.68
C ALA A 138 -14.33 18.96 1.85
N ILE A 139 -15.44 18.49 1.25
CA ILE A 139 -16.39 19.34 0.51
C ILE A 139 -17.07 20.35 1.44
N LEU A 140 -17.64 19.91 2.55
CA LEU A 140 -18.32 20.79 3.51
C LEU A 140 -17.36 21.81 4.13
N HIS A 141 -16.12 21.41 4.41
CA HIS A 141 -15.10 22.34 4.87
C HIS A 141 -14.80 23.41 3.81
N SER A 142 -14.65 22.99 2.55
CA SER A 142 -14.35 23.91 1.44
C SER A 142 -15.49 24.88 1.17
N ALA A 143 -16.74 24.40 1.22
CA ALA A 143 -17.93 25.25 1.12
C ALA A 143 -17.98 26.27 2.26
N SER A 144 -17.73 25.85 3.51
CA SER A 144 -17.65 26.76 4.64
C SER A 144 -16.53 27.81 4.49
N ARG A 145 -15.37 27.44 3.93
CA ARG A 145 -14.25 28.36 3.66
C ARG A 145 -14.60 29.40 2.60
N LEU A 146 -15.38 29.01 1.58
CA LEU A 146 -15.79 29.86 0.47
C LEU A 146 -17.14 30.55 0.70
N GLN A 147 -17.72 30.42 1.91
CA GLN A 147 -19.01 30.99 2.30
C GLN A 147 -20.20 30.51 1.45
N GLU A 148 -20.10 29.29 0.92
CA GLU A 148 -21.15 28.63 0.16
C GLU A 148 -22.03 27.77 1.09
N ASN A 149 -23.35 27.80 0.89
CA ASN A 149 -24.29 27.04 1.72
C ASN A 149 -24.68 25.71 1.05
N LEU A 150 -24.30 24.59 1.68
CA LEU A 150 -24.63 23.23 1.27
C LEU A 150 -25.62 22.53 2.22
N ASP A 151 -26.16 23.23 3.21
CA ASP A 151 -27.00 22.62 4.26
C ASP A 151 -28.27 22.02 3.66
N SER A 152 -28.92 22.73 2.73
CA SER A 152 -30.12 22.26 2.03
C SER A 152 -29.86 20.98 1.22
N TYR A 153 -28.68 20.84 0.64
CA TYR A 153 -28.27 19.64 -0.08
C TYR A 153 -28.07 18.46 0.87
N VAL A 154 -27.38 18.68 1.99
CA VAL A 154 -27.14 17.61 2.98
C VAL A 154 -28.46 17.14 3.59
N THR A 155 -29.31 18.05 4.07
CA THR A 155 -30.55 17.68 4.76
C THR A 155 -31.63 17.20 3.80
N GLY A 156 -31.80 17.87 2.66
CA GLY A 156 -32.89 17.60 1.72
C GLY A 156 -32.58 16.47 0.73
N THR A 157 -31.39 16.50 0.14
CA THR A 157 -31.06 15.66 -1.02
C THR A 157 -30.27 14.41 -0.64
N LEU A 158 -29.29 14.54 0.27
CA LEU A 158 -28.39 13.45 0.64
C LEU A 158 -29.00 12.49 1.68
N PHE A 159 -29.65 13.03 2.72
CA PHE A 159 -30.28 12.24 3.78
C PHE A 159 -31.80 12.08 3.62
N GLY A 160 -32.46 13.04 2.95
CA GLY A 160 -33.92 13.04 2.77
C GLY A 160 -34.69 13.02 4.09
N GLN A 161 -35.99 12.70 4.02
CA GLN A 161 -36.89 12.72 5.19
C GLN A 161 -36.59 11.62 6.23
N HIS A 162 -35.95 10.52 5.82
CA HIS A 162 -35.70 9.34 6.69
C HIS A 162 -34.26 9.30 7.26
N GLY A 163 -33.44 10.31 6.99
CA GLY A 163 -32.04 10.37 7.39
C GLY A 163 -31.73 11.33 8.54
N ALA A 164 -32.74 12.01 9.09
CA ALA A 164 -32.58 13.01 10.15
C ALA A 164 -31.86 12.45 11.40
N ASP A 165 -32.16 11.21 11.78
CA ASP A 165 -31.55 10.56 12.96
C ASP A 165 -30.04 10.29 12.80
N ARG A 166 -29.55 10.19 11.56
CA ARG A 166 -28.14 9.91 11.24
C ARG A 166 -27.31 11.17 11.04
N LEU A 167 -27.97 12.31 10.88
CA LEU A 167 -27.33 13.60 10.64
C LEU A 167 -26.41 14.06 11.78
N PRO A 168 -26.78 13.91 13.09
CA PRO A 168 -25.90 14.30 14.19
C PRO A 168 -24.58 13.53 14.18
N ASN A 169 -24.64 12.21 13.95
CA ASN A 169 -23.46 11.35 13.88
C ASN A 169 -22.54 11.76 12.72
N LEU A 170 -23.11 12.07 11.56
CA LEU A 170 -22.30 12.57 10.43
C LEU A 170 -21.63 13.91 10.77
N ILE A 171 -22.39 14.86 11.32
CA ILE A 171 -21.86 16.18 11.70
C ILE A 171 -20.70 16.01 12.69
N GLU A 172 -20.82 15.09 13.65
CA GLU A 172 -19.75 14.76 14.58
C GLU A 172 -18.53 14.18 13.85
N CYS A 173 -18.71 13.21 12.95
CA CYS A 173 -17.63 12.66 12.14
C CYS A 173 -16.90 13.74 11.33
N VAL A 174 -17.64 14.62 10.64
CA VAL A 174 -17.08 15.72 9.84
C VAL A 174 -16.30 16.70 10.74
N ARG A 175 -16.82 17.00 11.94
CA ARG A 175 -16.12 17.84 12.92
C ARG A 175 -14.82 17.18 13.39
N LYS A 176 -14.84 15.88 13.71
CA LYS A 176 -13.64 15.13 14.12
C LYS A 176 -12.59 15.13 13.02
N ILE A 177 -12.95 14.81 11.77
CA ILE A 177 -12.05 14.86 10.60
C ILE A 177 -11.43 16.26 10.46
N ARG A 178 -12.24 17.32 10.55
CA ARG A 178 -11.75 18.69 10.49
C ARG A 178 -10.76 19.03 11.61
N THR A 179 -11.01 18.56 12.84
CA THR A 179 -10.10 18.78 13.97
C THR A 179 -8.77 18.06 13.74
N MET A 180 -8.79 16.81 13.30
CA MET A 180 -7.57 16.04 13.00
C MET A 180 -6.71 16.73 11.93
N ILE A 181 -7.33 17.26 10.86
CA ILE A 181 -6.59 17.96 9.80
C ILE A 181 -5.96 19.26 10.32
N LYS A 182 -6.62 19.96 11.25
CA LYS A 182 -6.12 21.21 11.82
C LYS A 182 -4.97 21.00 12.80
N SER A 183 -4.90 19.85 13.46
CA SER A 183 -3.87 19.54 14.46
C SER A 183 -2.57 18.98 13.84
N VAL A 184 -2.47 18.94 12.50
CA VAL A 184 -1.24 18.48 11.84
C VAL A 184 -0.22 19.61 11.81
N ASP A 185 0.69 19.59 12.78
CA ASP A 185 1.88 20.43 12.75
C ASP A 185 3.05 19.66 12.12
N PRO A 186 3.75 20.23 11.12
CA PRO A 186 4.91 19.58 10.54
C PRO A 186 6.02 19.46 11.60
N PRO A 187 6.66 18.29 11.74
CA PRO A 187 7.70 18.11 12.75
C PRO A 187 8.91 19.03 12.47
N PRO A 188 9.51 19.66 13.49
CA PRO A 188 10.70 20.48 13.32
C PRO A 188 11.85 19.70 12.70
N ARG A 189 12.58 20.33 11.77
CA ARG A 189 13.71 19.67 11.06
C ARG A 189 14.79 19.18 12.02
N GLU A 190 15.06 19.93 13.09
CA GLU A 190 16.04 19.54 14.11
C GLU A 190 15.65 18.25 14.83
N SER A 191 14.38 18.14 15.23
CA SER A 191 13.84 16.93 15.86
C SER A 191 13.92 15.73 14.92
N MET A 192 13.64 15.93 13.63
CA MET A 192 13.76 14.86 12.62
C MET A 192 15.21 14.36 12.48
N VAL A 193 16.19 15.27 12.46
CA VAL A 193 17.62 14.88 12.40
C VAL A 193 18.06 14.12 13.66
N GLN A 194 17.56 14.53 14.83
CA GLN A 194 17.86 13.82 16.09
C GLN A 194 17.24 12.42 16.11
N LEU A 195 16.00 12.28 15.64
CA LEU A 195 15.31 11.00 15.54
C LEU A 195 15.97 10.07 14.54
N GLU A 196 16.41 10.58 13.39
CA GLU A 196 17.16 9.80 12.38
C GLU A 196 18.47 9.27 12.96
N LYS A 197 19.26 10.13 13.64
CA LYS A 197 20.48 9.69 14.34
C LYS A 197 20.23 8.67 15.43
N LYS A 198 19.09 8.74 16.11
CA LYS A 198 18.70 7.77 17.14
C LYS A 198 18.29 6.44 16.49
N LEU A 199 17.53 6.51 15.40
CA LEU A 199 17.07 5.37 14.64
C LEU A 199 18.26 4.57 14.08
N ASP A 200 19.26 5.25 13.53
CA ASP A 200 20.48 4.59 13.03
C ASP A 200 21.20 3.74 14.09
N LYS A 201 21.10 4.14 15.37
CA LYS A 201 21.73 3.42 16.49
C LYS A 201 20.91 2.24 16.98
N CYS A 202 19.58 2.30 16.90
CA CYS A 202 18.69 1.26 17.38
C CYS A 202 18.07 0.42 16.25
N ARG A 203 18.58 0.57 15.02
CA ARG A 203 18.14 -0.21 13.86
C ARG A 203 18.47 -1.68 14.06
N ASN A 204 17.48 -2.53 13.84
CA ASN A 204 17.65 -3.97 13.83
C ASN A 204 18.61 -4.37 12.69
N GLN A 205 19.72 -5.02 13.05
CA GLN A 205 20.76 -5.39 12.09
C GLN A 205 20.43 -6.65 11.30
N GLU A 206 19.45 -7.45 11.74
CA GLU A 206 18.99 -8.62 10.99
C GLU A 206 18.19 -8.22 9.75
N ASN A 207 17.47 -7.10 9.80
CA ASN A 207 16.64 -6.57 8.71
C ASN A 207 17.32 -5.39 7.99
N ASN A 208 18.61 -5.16 8.24
CA ASN A 208 19.36 -4.08 7.61
C ASN A 208 20.11 -4.58 6.37
N PRO A 209 19.77 -4.14 5.14
CA PRO A 209 20.43 -4.58 3.91
C PRO A 209 21.95 -4.36 3.88
N ASP A 210 22.44 -3.40 4.67
CA ASP A 210 23.87 -3.09 4.76
C ASP A 210 24.63 -4.00 5.75
N SER A 211 23.92 -4.67 6.64
CA SER A 211 24.49 -5.53 7.68
C SER A 211 25.03 -6.83 7.07
N LEU A 212 26.17 -7.29 7.61
CA LEU A 212 26.72 -8.60 7.27
C LEU A 212 25.76 -9.74 7.65
N ILE A 213 25.01 -9.58 8.74
CA ILE A 213 24.05 -10.59 9.24
C ILE A 213 22.93 -10.79 8.21
N TYR A 214 22.38 -9.69 7.68
CA TYR A 214 21.36 -9.75 6.64
C TYR A 214 21.89 -10.44 5.37
N LYS A 215 23.11 -10.08 4.94
CA LYS A 215 23.73 -10.66 3.74
C LYS A 215 24.02 -12.15 3.89
N GLN A 216 24.49 -12.59 5.06
CA GLN A 216 24.69 -14.00 5.36
C GLN A 216 23.36 -14.75 5.32
N ARG A 217 22.32 -14.25 6.02
CA ARG A 217 21.00 -14.88 6.01
C ARG A 217 20.41 -15.00 4.60
N MET A 218 20.58 -13.97 3.77
CA MET A 218 20.14 -14.02 2.37
C MET A 218 20.91 -15.06 1.56
N GLN A 219 22.22 -15.17 1.78
CA GLN A 219 23.04 -16.19 1.12
C GLN A 219 22.63 -17.59 1.57
N ASP A 220 22.43 -17.80 2.87
CA ASP A 220 22.01 -19.10 3.42
C ASP A 220 20.67 -19.55 2.83
N MET A 221 19.70 -18.62 2.65
CA MET A 221 18.42 -18.95 2.00
C MET A 221 18.58 -19.32 0.52
N LEU A 222 19.50 -18.67 -0.21
CA LEU A 222 19.78 -19.01 -1.61
C LEU A 222 20.47 -20.37 -1.72
N ASP A 223 21.43 -20.65 -0.84
CA ASP A 223 22.13 -21.93 -0.79
C ASP A 223 21.14 -23.08 -0.46
N GLU A 224 20.18 -22.84 0.45
CA GLU A 224 19.10 -23.79 0.77
C GLU A 224 18.14 -24.04 -0.41
N GLU A 225 17.80 -23.00 -1.19
CA GLU A 225 16.98 -23.14 -2.41
C GLU A 225 17.70 -23.95 -3.50
N ASP A 226 18.98 -23.65 -3.74
CA ASP A 226 19.82 -24.36 -4.71
C ASP A 226 19.98 -25.84 -4.33
N ASP A 227 20.16 -26.15 -3.05
CA ASP A 227 20.23 -27.52 -2.54
C ASP A 227 18.91 -28.28 -2.76
N GLN A 228 17.77 -27.64 -2.52
CA GLN A 228 16.44 -28.24 -2.77
C GLN A 228 16.22 -28.54 -4.25
N ASP A 229 16.55 -27.59 -5.13
CA ASP A 229 16.40 -27.76 -6.58
C ASP A 229 17.32 -28.87 -7.10
N ASN A 230 18.56 -28.93 -6.62
CA ASN A 230 19.48 -30.02 -6.93
C ASN A 230 18.93 -31.37 -6.46
N GLN A 231 18.39 -31.45 -5.24
CA GLN A 231 17.83 -32.68 -4.69
C GLN A 231 16.61 -33.16 -5.49
N GLN A 232 15.74 -32.26 -5.93
CA GLN A 232 14.62 -32.57 -6.84
C GLN A 232 15.11 -33.07 -8.20
N HIS A 233 16.15 -32.43 -8.75
CA HIS A 233 16.75 -32.84 -10.02
C HIS A 233 17.33 -34.26 -9.95
N TYR A 234 18.12 -34.57 -8.92
CA TYR A 234 18.67 -35.91 -8.70
C TYR A 234 17.58 -36.97 -8.51
N THR A 235 16.53 -36.66 -7.74
CA THR A 235 15.39 -37.57 -7.54
C THR A 235 14.67 -37.89 -8.86
N THR A 236 14.50 -36.88 -9.73
CA THR A 236 13.89 -37.05 -11.05
C THR A 236 14.74 -37.95 -11.96
N LEU A 237 16.07 -37.77 -11.94
CA LEU A 237 17.00 -38.62 -12.70
C LEU A 237 16.98 -40.07 -12.23
N LEU A 238 16.96 -40.30 -10.91
CA LEU A 238 16.88 -41.65 -10.32
C LEU A 238 15.58 -42.36 -10.71
N ASN A 239 14.43 -41.66 -10.65
CA ASN A 239 13.15 -42.22 -11.08
C ASN A 239 13.12 -42.53 -12.58
N ALA A 240 13.74 -41.68 -13.40
CA ALA A 240 13.86 -41.92 -14.83
C ALA A 240 14.78 -43.11 -15.16
N GLN A 241 15.84 -43.33 -14.36
CA GLN A 241 16.71 -44.51 -14.49
C GLN A 241 15.98 -45.78 -14.06
N ALA A 242 15.31 -45.78 -12.90
CA ALA A 242 14.52 -46.91 -12.43
C ALA A 242 13.43 -47.31 -13.43
N GLY A 243 12.72 -46.32 -14.01
CA GLY A 243 11.72 -46.59 -15.06
C GLY A 243 12.32 -47.18 -16.34
N ARG A 244 13.56 -46.83 -16.72
CA ARG A 244 14.26 -47.46 -17.85
C ARG A 244 14.72 -48.88 -17.52
N GLU A 245 15.19 -49.11 -16.29
CA GLU A 245 15.56 -50.45 -15.83
C GLU A 245 14.33 -51.38 -15.81
N ASP A 246 13.20 -50.92 -15.29
CA ASP A 246 11.94 -51.68 -15.32
C ASP A 246 11.49 -51.99 -16.76
N GLN A 247 11.66 -51.05 -17.69
CA GLN A 247 11.39 -51.31 -19.11
C GLN A 247 12.33 -52.35 -19.71
N LEU A 248 13.63 -52.30 -19.38
CA LEU A 248 14.62 -53.28 -19.84
C LEU A 248 14.36 -54.67 -19.24
N VAL A 249 13.98 -54.77 -17.97
CA VAL A 249 13.63 -56.02 -17.29
C VAL A 249 12.37 -56.64 -17.91
N ASN A 250 11.34 -55.83 -18.15
CA ASN A 250 10.12 -56.28 -18.82
C ASN A 250 10.39 -56.75 -20.26
N TYR A 251 11.27 -56.05 -21.00
CA TYR A 251 11.66 -56.45 -22.35
C TYR A 251 12.47 -57.76 -22.35
N ALA A 252 13.34 -57.95 -21.36
CA ALA A 252 14.09 -59.18 -21.18
C ALA A 252 13.20 -60.39 -20.81
N GLN A 253 12.19 -60.18 -19.96
CA GLN A 253 11.19 -61.22 -19.62
C GLN A 253 10.28 -61.58 -20.81
N ALA A 254 9.97 -60.63 -21.69
CA ALA A 254 9.20 -60.89 -22.90
C ALA A 254 9.97 -61.67 -23.98
N LEU A 255 11.32 -61.64 -23.94
CA LEU A 255 12.19 -62.33 -24.89
C LEU A 255 12.68 -63.71 -24.40
N SER A 256 12.47 -64.06 -23.13
CA SER A 256 12.78 -65.39 -22.61
C SER A 256 11.80 -66.45 -23.15
N PRO A 257 12.29 -67.58 -23.72
CA PRO A 257 11.43 -68.61 -24.29
C PRO A 257 10.59 -69.30 -23.20
N PRO A 258 9.37 -69.76 -23.52
CA PRO A 258 8.51 -70.44 -22.55
C PRO A 258 9.20 -71.73 -22.11
N VAL A 259 9.46 -71.84 -20.80
CA VAL A 259 9.93 -73.08 -20.18
C VAL A 259 8.80 -74.11 -20.30
N SER A 260 9.14 -75.27 -20.85
CA SER A 260 8.27 -76.34 -21.35
C SER A 260 7.28 -76.91 -20.35
#